data_AF-E0VB81-F1
#
_entry.id   AF-E0VB81-F1
#
_cell.length_a   1.000
_cell.length_b   1.000
_cell.length_c   1.000
_cell.angle_alpha   90.00
_cell.angle_beta   90.00
_cell.angle_gamma   90.00
#
_symmetry.space_group_name_H-M   'P 1'
#
loop_
_entity.id
_entity.type
_entity.pdbx_description
1 polymer ?
#
loop_
_entity_poly.entity_id
_entity_poly.type
_entity_poly.pdbx_seq_one_letter_code
_entity_poly.pdbx_strand_id
1 'polypeptide(L)'
;MGDENESRRGVTESGAECICPPPATKRKRQDDTCEIKLETCPYDPRFPNANNTPRCYTSFIDYQRCARLLGDYPGCLYFFKCYKALCPIAWQEKWFEQMENGTFPKKIYPPRPIIRPGPADVCGPSLNLEEPPPTSTPPC
;
A
#
# COMPACT_ATOMS: atom_id res chain seq x y z
N MET A 1 -58.32 0.65 -25.14
CA MET A 1 -58.13 0.02 -23.81
C MET A 1 -57.48 -1.33 -24.02
N GLY A 2 -56.33 -1.57 -23.39
CA GLY A 2 -55.58 -2.83 -23.51
C GLY A 2 -54.11 -2.60 -23.21
N ASP A 3 -53.81 -2.37 -21.94
CA ASP A 3 -52.51 -2.00 -21.38
C ASP A 3 -51.41 -3.05 -21.61
N GLU A 4 -50.25 -2.55 -22.01
CA GLU A 4 -48.96 -3.21 -21.94
C GLU A 4 -48.55 -3.46 -20.48
N ASN A 5 -47.90 -4.59 -20.21
CA ASN A 5 -46.61 -4.68 -19.51
C ASN A 5 -46.45 -6.05 -18.84
N GLU A 6 -45.87 -6.98 -19.59
CA GLU A 6 -45.34 -8.23 -19.07
C GLU A 6 -43.84 -8.07 -18.81
N SER A 7 -43.45 -7.90 -17.55
CA SER A 7 -42.10 -8.20 -17.10
C SER A 7 -42.04 -8.42 -15.60
N ARG A 8 -42.31 -9.66 -15.17
CA ARG A 8 -41.94 -10.17 -13.84
C ARG A 8 -41.61 -11.65 -13.88
N ARG A 9 -40.34 -11.95 -14.16
CA ARG A 9 -39.57 -13.11 -13.68
C ARG A 9 -38.11 -12.61 -13.67
N GLY A 10 -37.37 -12.42 -12.59
CA GLY A 10 -37.36 -13.02 -11.27
C GLY A 10 -35.93 -13.50 -11.02
N VAL A 11 -35.17 -12.86 -10.15
CA VAL A 11 -34.01 -13.47 -9.48
C VAL A 11 -34.07 -13.09 -8.01
N THR A 12 -34.22 -14.13 -7.21
CA THR A 12 -34.26 -14.18 -5.76
C THR A 12 -32.87 -14.03 -5.14
N GLU A 13 -32.83 -13.34 -4.00
CA GLU A 13 -31.99 -13.58 -2.81
C GLU A 13 -30.46 -13.76 -3.03
N SER A 14 -29.57 -12.96 -2.44
CA SER A 14 -29.36 -12.93 -0.98
C SER A 14 -28.39 -11.80 -0.57
N GLY A 15 -28.77 -10.97 0.41
CA GLY A 15 -27.92 -10.69 1.56
C GLY A 15 -26.95 -9.50 1.55
N ALA A 16 -27.47 -8.27 1.54
CA ALA A 16 -27.15 -7.18 2.49
C ALA A 16 -27.65 -5.81 1.96
N GLU A 17 -28.97 -5.64 1.87
CA GLU A 17 -29.57 -4.31 1.74
C GLU A 17 -29.74 -3.71 3.13
N CYS A 18 -29.28 -2.48 3.32
CA CYS A 18 -29.37 -1.74 4.58
C CYS A 18 -30.83 -1.43 4.91
N ILE A 19 -31.46 -2.26 5.74
CA ILE A 19 -32.75 -1.94 6.35
C ILE A 19 -32.47 -0.99 7.53
N CYS A 20 -32.80 0.29 7.37
CA CYS A 20 -32.84 1.22 8.50
C CYS A 20 -34.17 1.03 9.27
N PRO A 21 -34.16 0.78 10.59
CA PRO A 21 -35.39 0.78 11.38
C PRO A 21 -35.94 2.21 11.53
N PRO A 22 -37.27 2.41 11.60
CA PRO A 22 -37.84 3.74 11.81
C PRO A 22 -37.60 4.22 13.26
N PRO A 23 -37.07 5.43 13.49
CA PRO A 23 -36.91 5.95 14.84
C PRO A 23 -38.25 6.46 15.39
N ALA A 24 -38.71 5.85 16.48
CA ALA A 24 -39.78 6.39 17.29
C ALA A 24 -39.28 7.60 18.10
N THR A 25 -40.05 8.69 18.05
CA THR A 25 -40.08 9.87 18.94
C THR A 25 -39.09 11.04 18.70
N LYS A 26 -39.70 12.17 18.28
CA LYS A 26 -39.31 13.58 18.26
C LYS A 26 -37.85 13.93 18.63
N ARG A 27 -36.98 14.09 17.63
CA ARG A 27 -35.71 14.86 17.72
C ARG A 27 -35.55 15.76 16.50
N LYS A 28 -34.91 16.91 16.69
CA LYS A 28 -34.74 18.04 15.75
C LYS A 28 -34.27 17.53 14.38
N ARG A 29 -34.84 18.04 13.28
CA ARG A 29 -34.42 17.71 11.90
C ARG A 29 -32.95 18.10 11.73
N GLN A 30 -32.06 17.14 11.89
CA GLN A 30 -30.69 17.23 11.41
C GLN A 30 -30.71 16.52 10.06
N ASP A 31 -30.30 17.26 9.04
CA ASP A 31 -30.02 16.69 7.73
C ASP A 31 -28.85 15.73 7.91
N ASP A 32 -29.14 14.46 8.19
CA ASP A 32 -28.14 13.39 8.17
C ASP A 32 -27.90 13.03 6.70
N THR A 33 -27.37 13.98 5.93
CA THR A 33 -26.59 13.63 4.76
C THR A 33 -25.34 12.97 5.29
N CYS A 34 -25.26 11.64 5.19
CA CYS A 34 -23.96 10.97 5.17
C CYS A 34 -23.18 11.63 4.02
N GLU A 35 -22.36 12.63 4.34
CA GLU A 35 -21.65 13.41 3.33
C GLU A 35 -20.68 12.48 2.61
N ILE A 36 -21.09 11.98 1.44
CA ILE A 36 -20.26 11.13 0.60
C ILE A 36 -19.15 12.03 0.05
N LYS A 37 -18.03 12.08 0.75
CA LYS A 37 -16.86 12.83 0.28
C LYS A 37 -16.24 12.07 -0.89
N LEU A 38 -16.53 12.52 -2.10
CA LEU A 38 -15.99 11.97 -3.34
C LEU A 38 -14.50 12.33 -3.47
N GLU A 39 -13.64 11.54 -2.83
CA GLU A 39 -12.20 11.67 -2.93
C GLU A 39 -11.63 10.63 -3.91
N THR A 40 -10.75 11.09 -4.79
CA THR A 40 -9.96 10.24 -5.69
C THR A 40 -8.47 10.47 -5.47
N CYS A 41 -7.63 9.72 -6.19
CA CYS A 41 -6.18 9.87 -6.11
C CYS A 41 -5.75 11.26 -6.60
N PRO A 42 -4.99 12.04 -5.80
CA PRO A 42 -4.60 13.40 -6.15
C PRO A 42 -3.61 13.42 -7.31
N TYR A 43 -3.64 14.49 -8.10
CA TYR A 43 -2.77 14.66 -9.26
C TYR A 43 -1.29 14.55 -8.89
N ASP A 44 -0.54 13.70 -9.62
CA ASP A 44 0.90 13.51 -9.44
C ASP A 44 1.64 14.18 -10.61
N PRO A 45 2.44 15.24 -10.36
CA PRO A 45 3.16 15.95 -11.41
C PRO A 45 4.23 15.12 -12.13
N ARG A 46 4.61 13.94 -11.59
CA ARG A 46 5.51 12.99 -12.28
C ARG A 46 4.87 12.35 -13.50
N PHE A 47 3.54 12.32 -13.53
CA PHE A 47 2.76 11.72 -14.61
C PHE A 47 1.79 12.75 -15.22
N PRO A 48 2.30 13.77 -15.96
CA PRO A 48 1.46 14.82 -16.52
C PRO A 48 0.68 14.38 -17.78
N ASN A 49 1.04 13.23 -18.35
CA ASN A 49 0.44 12.73 -19.58
C ASN A 49 -0.95 12.15 -19.34
N ALA A 50 -1.83 12.22 -20.35
CA ALA A 50 -3.19 11.66 -20.27
C ALA A 50 -3.22 10.14 -19.99
N ASN A 51 -2.17 9.41 -20.39
CA ASN A 51 -2.04 7.99 -20.11
C ASN A 51 -1.68 7.76 -18.62
N ASN A 52 -2.65 7.25 -17.84
CA ASN A 52 -2.47 6.93 -16.42
C ASN A 52 -1.88 5.51 -16.16
N THR A 53 -1.62 4.71 -17.18
CA THR A 53 -0.97 3.38 -17.05
C THR A 53 0.31 3.39 -16.20
N PRO A 54 1.30 4.28 -16.43
CA PRO A 54 2.53 4.29 -15.63
C PRO A 54 2.28 4.69 -14.16
N ARG A 55 1.30 5.56 -13.91
CA ARG A 55 0.89 5.96 -12.55
C ARG A 55 0.20 4.81 -11.82
N CYS A 56 -0.69 4.09 -12.50
CA CYS A 56 -1.31 2.86 -12.00
C CYS A 56 -0.26 1.80 -11.63
N TYR A 57 0.64 1.47 -12.57
CA TYR A 57 1.65 0.42 -12.38
C TYR A 57 2.61 0.76 -11.22
N THR A 58 3.08 2.01 -11.14
CA THR A 58 3.92 2.48 -10.04
C THR A 58 3.20 2.43 -8.70
N SER A 59 1.96 2.92 -8.62
CA SER A 59 1.16 2.90 -7.39
C SER A 59 0.91 1.48 -6.87
N PHE A 60 0.67 0.52 -7.78
CA PHE A 60 0.51 -0.90 -7.41
C PHE A 60 1.78 -1.45 -6.79
N ILE A 61 2.93 -1.26 -7.43
CA ILE A 61 4.23 -1.74 -6.92
C ILE A 61 4.56 -1.11 -5.56
N ASP A 62 4.34 0.20 -5.42
CA ASP A 62 4.67 0.92 -4.20
C ASP A 62 3.77 0.49 -3.03
N TYR A 63 2.49 0.21 -3.26
CA TYR A 63 1.63 -0.42 -2.26
C TYR A 63 2.19 -1.77 -1.82
N GLN A 64 2.56 -2.66 -2.75
CA GLN A 64 3.09 -3.97 -2.39
C GLN A 64 4.43 -3.90 -1.64
N ARG A 65 5.28 -2.92 -1.96
CA ARG A 65 6.52 -2.66 -1.22
C ARG A 65 6.23 -2.14 0.19
N CYS A 66 5.32 -1.18 0.31
CA CYS A 66 4.94 -0.56 1.57
C CYS A 66 4.30 -1.58 2.52
N ALA A 67 3.35 -2.39 2.03
CA ALA A 67 2.69 -3.44 2.80
C ALA A 67 3.68 -4.48 3.34
N ARG A 68 4.76 -4.77 2.61
CA ARG A 68 5.78 -5.74 3.03
C ARG A 68 6.85 -5.14 3.94
N LEU A 69 7.20 -3.87 3.78
CA LEU A 69 8.26 -3.21 4.55
C LEU A 69 7.76 -2.63 5.87
N LEU A 70 6.62 -1.92 5.83
CA LEU A 70 6.11 -1.13 6.95
C LEU A 70 4.85 -1.76 7.57
N GLY A 71 4.15 -2.64 6.87
CA GLY A 71 2.88 -3.21 7.35
C GLY A 71 1.74 -2.20 7.33
N ASP A 72 1.03 -2.04 8.45
CA ASP A 72 -0.12 -1.14 8.62
C ASP A 72 0.29 0.32 8.86
N TYR A 73 0.99 0.89 7.89
CA TYR A 73 1.37 2.31 7.92
C TYR A 73 0.34 3.16 7.16
N PRO A 74 -0.12 4.30 7.73
CA PRO A 74 -1.13 5.16 7.09
C PRO A 74 -0.69 5.68 5.72
N GLY A 75 0.62 5.83 5.47
CA GLY A 75 1.13 6.20 4.14
C GLY A 75 0.94 5.12 3.08
N CYS A 76 0.81 3.83 3.45
CA CYS A 76 0.49 2.78 2.49
C CYS A 76 -0.96 2.90 1.97
N LEU A 77 -1.87 3.45 2.77
CA LEU A 77 -3.28 3.65 2.38
C LEU A 77 -3.42 4.64 1.22
N TYR A 78 -2.49 5.59 1.09
CA TYR A 78 -2.43 6.48 -0.06
C TYR A 78 -2.28 5.70 -1.38
N PHE A 79 -1.27 4.83 -1.44
CA PHE A 79 -1.03 3.99 -2.62
C PHE A 79 -2.18 3.03 -2.87
N PHE A 80 -2.80 2.52 -1.80
CA PHE A 80 -3.99 1.66 -1.89
C PHE A 80 -5.16 2.34 -2.60
N LYS A 81 -5.53 3.54 -2.15
CA LYS A 81 -6.57 4.35 -2.78
C LYS A 81 -6.23 4.65 -4.24
N CYS A 82 -4.98 4.98 -4.51
CA CYS A 82 -4.52 5.35 -5.84
C CYS A 82 -4.55 4.20 -6.86
N TYR A 83 -4.01 3.02 -6.54
CA TYR A 83 -4.06 1.91 -7.50
C TYR A 83 -5.49 1.41 -7.70
N LYS A 84 -6.34 1.40 -6.66
CA LYS A 84 -7.75 1.01 -6.79
C LYS A 84 -8.55 1.97 -7.68
N ALA A 85 -8.27 3.27 -7.63
CA ALA A 85 -8.94 4.26 -8.46
C ALA A 85 -8.45 4.29 -9.92
N LEU A 86 -7.15 4.05 -10.16
CA LEU A 86 -6.52 4.24 -11.47
C LEU A 86 -6.43 2.96 -12.30
N CYS A 87 -6.27 1.80 -11.65
CA CYS A 87 -5.99 0.55 -12.35
C CYS A 87 -7.26 -0.23 -12.69
N PRO A 88 -7.40 -0.74 -13.94
CA PRO A 88 -8.42 -1.73 -14.27
C PRO A 88 -8.31 -2.97 -13.38
N ILE A 89 -9.44 -3.52 -12.93
CA ILE A 89 -9.48 -4.68 -12.02
C ILE A 89 -8.76 -5.89 -12.64
N ALA A 90 -9.00 -6.15 -13.92
CA ALA A 90 -8.38 -7.25 -14.67
C ALA A 90 -6.84 -7.19 -14.70
N TRP A 91 -6.23 -6.01 -14.54
CA TRP A 91 -4.77 -5.89 -14.47
C TRP A 91 -4.26 -6.22 -13.08
N GLN A 92 -4.98 -5.76 -12.04
CA GLN A 92 -4.66 -6.06 -10.66
C GLN A 92 -4.63 -7.58 -10.43
N GLU A 93 -5.67 -8.28 -10.85
CA GLU A 93 -5.80 -9.74 -10.71
C GLU A 93 -4.65 -10.49 -11.40
N LYS A 94 -4.32 -10.13 -12.64
CA LYS A 94 -3.19 -10.73 -13.37
C LYS A 94 -1.86 -10.51 -12.66
N TRP A 95 -1.63 -9.32 -12.11
CA TRP A 95 -0.41 -9.05 -11.36
C TRP A 95 -0.38 -9.77 -10.01
N PHE A 96 -1.53 -9.95 -9.35
CA PHE A 96 -1.63 -10.79 -8.16
C PHE A 96 -1.29 -12.25 -8.46
N GLU A 97 -1.85 -12.82 -9.53
CA GLU A 97 -1.53 -14.18 -9.98
C GLU A 97 -0.03 -14.33 -10.30
N GLN A 98 0.55 -13.37 -11.03
CA GLN A 98 2.00 -13.35 -11.32
C GLN A 98 2.86 -13.24 -10.05
N MET A 99 2.33 -12.60 -9.00
CA MET A 99 3.01 -12.46 -7.73
C MET A 99 2.96 -13.73 -6.89
N GLU A 100 1.83 -14.43 -6.90
CA GLU A 100 1.66 -15.74 -6.28
C GLU A 100 2.52 -16.81 -7.00
N ASN A 101 2.57 -16.75 -8.33
CA ASN A 101 3.40 -17.62 -9.16
C ASN A 101 4.89 -17.22 -9.20
N GLY A 102 5.27 -16.11 -8.56
CA GLY A 102 6.65 -15.61 -8.52
C GLY A 102 7.22 -15.17 -9.89
N THR A 103 6.38 -14.97 -10.90
CA THR A 103 6.76 -14.63 -12.28
C THR A 103 6.75 -13.13 -12.56
N PHE A 104 6.51 -12.29 -11.54
CA PHE A 104 6.41 -10.85 -11.71
C PHE A 104 7.77 -10.20 -12.09
N PRO A 105 7.83 -9.36 -13.14
CA PRO A 105 9.10 -8.87 -13.69
C PRO A 105 9.83 -7.84 -12.81
N LYS A 106 9.15 -7.21 -11.84
CA LYS A 106 9.75 -6.20 -10.96
C LYS A 106 10.07 -6.79 -9.59
N LYS A 107 11.23 -6.41 -9.04
CA LYS A 107 11.59 -6.74 -7.65
C LYS A 107 10.71 -5.92 -6.69
N ILE A 108 9.73 -6.59 -6.10
CA ILE A 108 8.89 -6.07 -4.99
C ILE A 108 9.49 -6.44 -3.63
N TYR A 109 10.31 -7.49 -3.58
CA TYR A 109 11.09 -7.81 -2.40
C TYR A 109 12.18 -6.75 -2.24
N PRO A 110 12.34 -6.20 -1.02
CA PRO A 110 13.56 -5.45 -0.75
C PRO A 110 14.74 -6.42 -0.95
N PRO A 111 15.82 -6.04 -1.65
CA PRO A 111 17.09 -6.61 -1.26
C PRO A 111 17.20 -6.33 0.24
N ARG A 112 17.45 -7.41 1.01
CA ARG A 112 17.85 -7.35 2.41
C ARG A 112 18.62 -6.05 2.62
N PRO A 113 18.29 -5.18 3.60
CA PRO A 113 19.14 -4.02 3.84
C PRO A 113 20.54 -4.60 4.00
N ILE A 114 21.47 -4.21 3.12
CA ILE A 114 22.88 -4.46 3.35
C ILE A 114 23.28 -3.48 4.44
N ILE A 115 22.69 -3.63 5.63
CA ILE A 115 23.47 -3.48 6.83
C ILE A 115 24.42 -4.66 6.74
N ARG A 116 25.61 -4.44 6.17
CA ARG A 116 26.75 -5.27 6.56
C ARG A 116 26.70 -5.24 8.10
N PRO A 117 26.64 -6.35 8.82
CA PRO A 117 26.90 -6.30 10.25
C PRO A 117 28.32 -5.77 10.38
N GLY A 118 28.45 -4.45 10.55
CA GLY A 118 29.70 -3.84 10.94
C GLY A 118 29.94 -4.30 12.37
N PRO A 119 31.11 -4.86 12.70
CA PRO A 119 31.45 -5.11 14.09
C PRO A 119 31.77 -3.77 14.75
N ALA A 120 30.86 -3.23 15.57
CA ALA A 120 31.17 -2.26 16.64
C ALA A 120 29.88 -1.83 17.37
N ASP A 121 29.37 -2.63 18.30
CA ASP A 121 29.66 -2.48 19.74
C ASP A 121 31.11 -2.20 20.14
N VAL A 122 31.73 -1.14 19.61
CA VAL A 122 32.97 -0.60 20.18
C VAL A 122 32.85 0.92 20.25
N CYS A 123 31.94 1.40 21.10
CA CYS A 123 32.18 2.65 21.80
C CYS A 123 33.18 2.33 22.93
N GLY A 124 34.44 2.18 22.56
CA GLY A 124 35.58 2.15 23.47
C GLY A 124 36.33 3.48 23.35
N PRO A 125 36.74 4.12 24.46
CA PRO A 125 37.45 5.38 24.39
C PRO A 125 38.83 5.23 23.73
N SER A 126 39.09 6.18 22.82
CA SER A 126 40.35 6.65 22.24
C SER A 126 41.63 5.87 22.57
N LEU A 127 42.26 5.35 21.51
CA LEU A 127 43.63 4.85 21.48
C LEU A 127 44.61 5.83 22.14
N ASN A 128 45.19 5.47 23.27
CA ASN A 128 46.55 5.86 23.61
C ASN A 128 47.47 4.81 22.98
N LEU A 129 48.14 5.19 21.89
CA LEU A 129 49.23 4.42 21.35
C LEU A 129 50.48 4.77 22.18
N GLU A 130 50.64 4.12 23.33
CA GLU A 130 51.95 4.01 23.98
C GLU A 130 52.69 2.85 23.31
N GLU A 131 53.67 3.18 22.47
CA GLU A 131 54.59 2.20 21.90
C GLU A 131 55.45 1.57 23.03
N PRO A 132 55.57 0.23 23.10
CA PRO A 132 56.48 -0.41 24.03
C PRO A 132 57.96 -0.18 23.63
N PRO A 133 58.88 -0.15 24.61
CA PRO A 133 60.26 0.31 24.43
C PRO A 133 61.09 -0.61 23.53
N PRO A 134 62.13 -0.10 22.83
CA PRO A 134 63.03 -0.95 22.06
C PRO A 134 63.84 -1.84 23.01
N THR A 135 63.44 -3.10 23.13
CA THR A 135 64.22 -4.14 23.80
C THR A 135 65.44 -4.50 22.94
N SER A 136 66.57 -4.02 23.42
CA SER A 136 67.92 -4.57 23.22
C SER A 136 67.90 -6.09 22.94
N THR A 137 68.38 -6.48 21.77
CA THR A 137 68.90 -7.83 21.51
C THR A 137 70.26 -7.71 20.81
N PRO A 138 71.37 -8.07 21.49
CA PRO A 138 72.67 -8.28 20.85
C PRO A 138 72.95 -9.79 20.68
N PRO A 139 74.14 -10.17 20.17
CA PRO A 139 74.45 -10.49 18.78
C PRO A 139 74.42 -12.00 18.47
N CYS A 140 74.37 -12.36 17.18
CA CYS A 140 74.94 -13.59 16.60
C CYS A 140 75.12 -13.38 15.09
#